data_AF-A0A2D8FAQ8-F1
#
_entry.id   AF-A0A2D8FAQ8-F1
#
_cell.length_a   1.000
_cell.length_b   1.000
_cell.length_c   1.000
_cell.angle_alpha   90.00
_cell.angle_beta   90.00
_cell.angle_gamma   90.00
#
_symmetry.space_group_name_H-M   'P 1'
#
loop_
_entity.id
_entity.type
_entity.pdbx_description
1 polymer ?
#
loop_
_entity_poly.entity_id
_entity_poly.type
_entity_poly.pdbx_seq_one_letter_code
_entity_poly.pdbx_strand_id
1 'polypeptide(L)'
;LGEASGGAEAIEAARPLLEGHGLSTEALDDLATTVEAVGLLAPAPPSLEIDLRVARGLDYYTGMVFEAHVPELGGEGQVLGGGTYRLLHLFGLEDLDPSCGFGLGFDRVLLALERQAEAAGRNEVMPGESGPATRLAVVPFRVPASAVLGLVRDLREEGLVVDLEMKGRAIGKAFGWADGIGASHVLVVGPRDLESGQANLKRLSDGEQMPVALNREAVLAALTS
;
A
#
# COMPACT_ATOMS: atom_id res chain seq x y z
N LEU A 1 36.41 -10.94 -2.85
CA LEU A 1 34.95 -10.70 -2.86
C LEU A 1 34.49 -9.59 -1.91
N GLY A 2 35.30 -9.12 -0.96
CA GLY A 2 34.93 -7.96 -0.11
C GLY A 2 34.83 -6.63 -0.86
N GLU A 3 35.44 -6.53 -2.05
CA GLU A 3 35.39 -5.37 -2.97
C GLU A 3 34.35 -5.54 -4.08
N ALA A 4 33.45 -6.53 -3.96
CA ALA A 4 32.50 -6.91 -5.03
C ALA A 4 31.16 -6.16 -4.97
N SER A 5 31.00 -5.20 -4.04
CA SER A 5 29.85 -4.30 -4.04
C SER A 5 30.23 -2.85 -3.72
N GLY A 6 29.56 -1.89 -4.36
CA GLY A 6 29.88 -0.46 -4.26
C GLY A 6 29.30 0.39 -5.39
N GLY A 7 29.91 1.54 -5.66
CA GLY A 7 29.60 2.39 -6.81
C GLY A 7 30.27 1.90 -8.10
N ALA A 8 30.48 2.82 -9.04
CA ALA A 8 31.11 2.52 -10.34
C ALA A 8 32.51 1.89 -10.21
N GLU A 9 33.21 2.13 -9.10
CA GLU A 9 34.50 1.52 -8.77
C GLU A 9 34.45 -0.02 -8.70
N ALA A 10 33.29 -0.60 -8.37
CA ALA A 10 33.11 -2.05 -8.35
C ALA A 10 33.24 -2.67 -9.75
N ILE A 11 32.85 -1.94 -10.80
CA ILE A 11 33.01 -2.36 -12.20
C ILE A 11 34.50 -2.48 -12.54
N GLU A 12 35.28 -1.45 -12.21
CA GLU A 12 36.71 -1.42 -12.52
C GLU A 12 37.49 -2.47 -11.70
N ALA A 13 37.10 -2.70 -10.45
CA ALA A 13 37.67 -3.77 -9.63
C ALA A 13 37.40 -5.18 -10.19
N ALA A 14 36.31 -5.37 -10.94
CA ALA A 14 35.93 -6.65 -11.54
C ALA A 14 36.76 -7.01 -12.78
N ARG A 15 37.22 -6.01 -13.53
CA ARG A 15 37.91 -6.17 -14.80
C ARG A 15 39.12 -7.14 -14.72
N PRO A 16 40.10 -6.96 -13.81
CA PRO A 16 41.24 -7.87 -13.71
C PRO A 16 40.84 -9.29 -13.27
N LEU A 17 39.72 -9.46 -12.56
CA LEU A 17 39.22 -10.78 -12.17
C LEU A 17 38.71 -11.55 -13.39
N LEU A 18 37.91 -10.91 -14.25
CA LEU A 18 37.41 -11.53 -15.47
C LEU A 18 38.55 -11.85 -16.44
N GLU A 19 39.46 -10.90 -16.66
CA GLU A 19 40.63 -11.09 -17.52
C GLU A 19 41.54 -12.22 -17.02
N GLY A 20 41.76 -12.31 -15.70
CA GLY A 20 42.53 -13.38 -15.08
C GLY A 20 41.93 -14.78 -15.30
N HIS A 21 40.63 -14.87 -15.58
CA HIS A 21 39.92 -16.09 -15.96
C HIS A 21 39.72 -16.26 -17.48
N GLY A 22 40.26 -15.35 -18.30
CA GLY A 22 40.11 -15.37 -19.76
C GLY A 22 38.69 -15.05 -20.24
N LEU A 23 37.91 -14.34 -19.43
CA LEU A 23 36.54 -13.93 -19.74
C LEU A 23 36.51 -12.54 -20.39
N SER A 24 35.51 -12.30 -21.23
CA SER A 24 35.25 -10.97 -21.81
C SER A 24 34.84 -9.98 -20.73
N THR A 25 35.25 -8.71 -20.91
CA THR A 25 34.89 -7.59 -20.03
C THR A 25 33.80 -6.69 -20.63
N GLU A 26 33.27 -7.04 -21.82
CA GLU A 26 32.20 -6.31 -22.51
C GLU A 26 30.95 -6.10 -21.62
N ALA A 27 30.57 -7.11 -20.84
CA ALA A 27 29.45 -7.01 -19.91
C ALA A 27 29.66 -5.95 -18.81
N LEU A 28 30.91 -5.65 -18.44
CA LEU A 28 31.22 -4.57 -17.50
C LEU A 28 31.03 -3.19 -18.14
N ASP A 29 31.38 -3.06 -19.43
CA ASP A 29 31.19 -1.83 -20.19
C ASP A 29 29.70 -1.54 -20.44
N ASP A 30 28.92 -2.58 -20.73
CA ASP A 30 27.45 -2.50 -20.83
C ASP A 30 26.80 -2.09 -19.50
N LEU A 31 27.29 -2.67 -18.38
CA LEU A 31 26.82 -2.31 -17.05
C LEU A 31 27.14 -0.85 -16.71
N ALA A 32 28.35 -0.38 -17.02
CA ALA A 32 28.76 1.01 -16.81
C ALA A 32 27.88 1.98 -17.59
N THR A 33 27.63 1.67 -18.88
CA THR A 33 26.74 2.44 -19.75
C THR A 33 25.33 2.49 -19.19
N THR A 34 24.84 1.38 -18.64
CA THR A 34 23.49 1.30 -18.07
C THR A 34 23.37 2.15 -16.80
N VAL A 35 24.36 2.09 -15.90
CA VAL A 35 24.37 2.89 -14.66
C VAL A 35 24.44 4.38 -14.98
N GLU A 36 25.28 4.77 -15.94
CA GLU A 36 25.34 6.16 -16.43
C GLU A 36 24.00 6.61 -17.01
N ALA A 37 23.38 5.79 -17.86
CA ALA A 37 22.08 6.10 -18.45
C ALA A 37 20.98 6.28 -17.39
N VAL A 38 20.94 5.44 -16.34
CA VAL A 38 19.99 5.60 -15.23
C VAL A 38 20.22 6.93 -14.51
N GLY A 39 21.47 7.29 -14.23
CA GLY A 39 21.81 8.55 -13.57
C GLY A 39 21.44 9.79 -14.40
N LEU A 40 21.53 9.71 -15.72
CA LEU A 40 21.22 10.82 -16.63
C LEU A 40 19.73 10.94 -16.96
N LEU A 41 19.00 9.82 -17.05
CA LEU A 41 17.62 9.79 -17.54
C LEU A 41 16.58 9.78 -16.42
N ALA A 42 16.90 9.28 -15.23
CA ALA A 42 15.93 9.23 -14.13
C ALA A 42 15.78 10.61 -13.47
N PRO A 43 14.56 11.19 -13.38
CA PRO A 43 14.35 12.48 -12.71
C PRO A 43 14.71 12.45 -11.22
N ALA A 44 14.56 11.29 -10.59
CA ALA A 44 14.96 11.00 -9.23
C ALA A 44 15.49 9.55 -9.21
N PRO A 45 16.79 9.34 -9.50
CA PRO A 45 17.35 7.99 -9.52
C PRO A 45 17.28 7.37 -8.11
N PRO A 46 17.02 6.05 -8.01
CA PRO A 46 17.16 5.36 -6.73
C PRO A 46 18.63 5.38 -6.27
N SER A 47 18.87 5.05 -5.00
CA SER A 47 20.22 4.70 -4.57
C SER A 47 20.66 3.44 -5.33
N LEU A 48 21.78 3.54 -6.04
CA LEU A 48 22.34 2.45 -6.83
C LEU A 48 23.55 1.85 -6.11
N GLU A 49 23.55 0.53 -5.98
CA GLU A 49 24.70 -0.27 -5.58
C GLU A 49 24.93 -1.32 -6.65
N ILE A 50 26.16 -1.41 -7.15
CA ILE A 50 26.61 -2.48 -8.01
C ILE A 50 27.03 -3.62 -7.09
N ASP A 51 26.45 -4.81 -7.26
CA ASP A 51 26.81 -6.01 -6.50
C ASP A 51 27.04 -7.20 -7.44
N LEU A 52 28.30 -7.58 -7.61
CA LEU A 52 28.74 -8.67 -8.48
C LEU A 52 28.44 -10.06 -7.90
N ARG A 53 27.89 -10.14 -6.69
CA ARG A 53 27.46 -11.38 -6.04
C ARG A 53 26.00 -11.72 -6.38
N VAL A 54 25.26 -10.77 -6.96
CA VAL A 54 23.87 -11.00 -7.38
C VAL A 54 23.85 -11.98 -8.54
N ALA A 55 23.30 -13.16 -8.27
CA ALA A 55 23.06 -14.20 -9.27
C ALA A 55 21.56 -14.52 -9.30
N ARG A 56 20.91 -14.27 -10.44
CA ARG A 56 19.48 -14.54 -10.65
C ARG A 56 19.26 -15.34 -11.91
N GLY A 57 18.27 -16.23 -11.87
CA GLY A 57 17.67 -16.89 -13.04
C GLY A 57 18.70 -17.30 -14.09
N LEU A 58 19.73 -18.05 -13.67
CA LEU A 58 20.90 -18.39 -14.51
C LEU A 58 20.51 -19.12 -15.80
N ASP A 59 19.34 -19.74 -15.83
CA ASP A 59 18.82 -20.47 -16.98
C ASP A 59 18.24 -19.55 -18.07
N TYR A 60 17.97 -18.28 -17.78
CA TYR A 60 17.28 -17.39 -18.73
C TYR A 60 17.74 -15.93 -18.76
N TYR A 61 18.33 -15.39 -17.70
CA TYR A 61 18.96 -14.07 -17.76
C TYR A 61 20.27 -14.16 -18.54
N THR A 62 20.46 -13.24 -19.48
CA THR A 62 21.61 -13.23 -20.40
C THR A 62 22.41 -11.93 -20.35
N GLY A 63 22.10 -11.04 -19.42
CA GLY A 63 22.77 -9.75 -19.26
C GLY A 63 22.62 -9.24 -17.83
N MET A 64 22.51 -7.92 -17.69
CA MET A 64 22.34 -7.27 -16.39
C MET A 64 21.09 -7.77 -15.67
N VAL A 65 21.23 -7.98 -14.37
CA VAL A 65 20.14 -8.27 -13.42
C VAL A 65 20.13 -7.21 -12.34
N PHE A 66 18.95 -6.94 -11.80
CA PHE A 66 18.77 -5.92 -10.77
C PHE A 66 17.70 -6.30 -9.76
N GLU A 67 17.81 -5.70 -8.59
CA GLU A 67 16.90 -5.85 -7.46
C GLU A 67 16.59 -4.47 -6.88
N ALA A 68 15.37 -4.27 -6.39
CA ALA A 68 15.05 -3.11 -5.57
C ALA A 68 14.76 -3.58 -4.15
N HIS A 69 15.42 -2.95 -3.19
CA HIS A 69 15.30 -3.24 -1.76
C HIS A 69 14.72 -2.06 -1.00
N VAL A 70 13.88 -2.35 -0.01
CA VAL A 70 13.32 -1.37 0.92
C VAL A 70 13.95 -1.58 2.30
N PRO A 71 14.73 -0.63 2.82
CA PRO A 71 15.45 -0.80 4.10
C PRO A 71 14.54 -1.14 5.28
N GLU A 72 13.34 -0.60 5.34
CA GLU A 72 12.37 -0.80 6.43
C GLU A 72 11.83 -2.24 6.52
N LEU A 73 12.05 -3.07 5.49
CA LEU A 73 11.71 -4.49 5.48
C LEU A 73 12.83 -5.40 6.05
N GLY A 74 14.03 -4.88 6.28
CA GLY A 74 15.15 -5.64 6.85
C GLY A 74 15.69 -6.73 5.91
N GLY A 75 16.02 -7.90 6.46
CA GLY A 75 16.74 -8.98 5.75
C GLY A 75 16.02 -9.61 4.55
N GLU A 76 14.71 -9.39 4.40
CA GLU A 76 13.93 -9.78 3.22
C GLU A 76 13.38 -8.55 2.50
N GLY A 77 14.21 -7.51 2.36
CA GLY A 77 13.79 -6.22 1.83
C GLY A 77 13.54 -6.15 0.34
N GLN A 78 13.74 -7.23 -0.41
CA GLN A 78 13.55 -7.23 -1.85
C GLN A 78 12.06 -7.13 -2.21
N VAL A 79 11.70 -6.09 -2.96
CA VAL A 79 10.32 -5.87 -3.44
C VAL A 79 10.16 -6.06 -4.96
N LEU A 80 11.26 -5.99 -5.70
CA LEU A 80 11.30 -6.06 -7.16
C LEU A 80 12.58 -6.76 -7.63
N GLY A 81 12.48 -7.46 -8.76
CA GLY A 81 13.65 -8.00 -9.45
C GLY A 81 13.43 -8.05 -10.95
N GLY A 82 14.51 -7.90 -11.73
CA GLY A 82 14.43 -7.90 -13.18
C GLY A 82 15.80 -8.07 -13.83
N GLY A 83 15.81 -7.95 -15.15
CA GLY A 83 17.02 -8.02 -15.94
C GLY A 83 16.76 -8.28 -17.42
N THR A 84 17.86 -8.45 -18.15
CA THR A 84 17.86 -8.83 -19.56
C THR A 84 17.83 -10.34 -19.70
N TYR A 85 16.85 -10.88 -20.44
CA TYR A 85 16.62 -12.31 -20.59
C TYR A 85 16.35 -12.73 -22.04
N ARG A 86 16.51 -14.04 -22.30
CA ARG A 86 16.09 -14.70 -23.54
C ARG A 86 15.08 -15.79 -23.22
N LEU A 87 13.82 -15.55 -23.58
CA LEU A 87 12.73 -16.51 -23.36
C LEU A 87 11.83 -16.64 -24.60
N LEU A 88 11.90 -15.70 -25.54
CA LEU A 88 10.99 -15.65 -26.68
C LEU A 88 11.30 -16.74 -27.71
N HIS A 89 12.54 -17.23 -27.76
CA HIS A 89 12.91 -18.41 -28.54
C HIS A 89 12.06 -19.66 -28.18
N LEU A 90 11.60 -19.81 -26.93
CA LEU A 90 10.71 -20.92 -26.54
C LEU A 90 9.35 -20.87 -27.24
N PHE A 91 8.98 -19.69 -27.77
CA PHE A 91 7.75 -19.44 -28.49
C PHE A 91 7.97 -19.27 -30.00
N GLY A 92 9.18 -19.55 -30.51
CA GLY A 92 9.54 -19.38 -31.93
C GLY A 92 9.70 -17.93 -32.36
N LEU A 93 10.02 -17.03 -31.41
CA LEU A 93 10.16 -15.58 -31.62
C LEU A 93 11.59 -15.12 -31.30
N GLU A 94 12.59 -15.83 -31.81
CA GLU A 94 14.01 -15.57 -31.53
C GLU A 94 14.50 -14.19 -32.00
N ASP A 95 13.89 -13.64 -33.05
CA ASP A 95 14.19 -12.28 -33.57
C ASP A 95 13.81 -11.16 -32.58
N LEU A 96 13.03 -11.48 -31.54
CA LEU A 96 12.62 -10.54 -30.49
C LEU A 96 13.48 -10.65 -29.21
N ASP A 97 14.41 -11.62 -29.15
CA ASP A 97 15.37 -11.76 -28.06
C ASP A 97 16.66 -10.93 -28.35
N PRO A 98 17.33 -10.37 -27.32
CA PRO A 98 16.96 -10.39 -25.91
C PRO A 98 15.89 -9.34 -25.57
N SER A 99 15.14 -9.61 -24.51
CA SER A 99 14.17 -8.69 -23.91
C SER A 99 14.64 -8.24 -22.52
N CYS A 100 14.06 -7.15 -22.01
CA CYS A 100 14.30 -6.67 -20.65
C CYS A 100 12.97 -6.43 -19.95
N GLY A 101 12.90 -6.75 -18.66
CA GLY A 101 11.71 -6.56 -17.85
C GLY A 101 11.95 -6.84 -16.39
N PHE A 102 10.92 -6.63 -15.59
CA PHE A 102 10.95 -6.85 -14.15
C PHE A 102 9.61 -7.37 -13.64
N GLY A 103 9.66 -8.00 -12.47
CA GLY A 103 8.49 -8.35 -11.68
C GLY A 103 8.54 -7.66 -10.33
N LEU A 104 7.39 -7.24 -9.83
CA LEU A 104 7.23 -6.66 -8.49
C LEU A 104 6.28 -7.54 -7.67
N GLY A 105 6.58 -7.70 -6.38
CA GLY A 105 5.69 -8.37 -5.44
C GLY A 105 4.69 -7.36 -4.87
N PHE A 106 3.44 -7.38 -5.34
CA PHE A 106 2.44 -6.38 -4.91
C PHE A 106 2.26 -6.37 -3.38
N ASP A 107 2.13 -7.55 -2.76
CA ASP A 107 2.01 -7.68 -1.31
C ASP A 107 3.26 -7.18 -0.57
N ARG A 108 4.45 -7.35 -1.17
CA ARG A 108 5.72 -6.88 -0.61
C ARG A 108 5.84 -5.36 -0.69
N VAL A 109 5.39 -4.78 -1.80
CA VAL A 109 5.34 -3.32 -1.98
C VAL A 109 4.36 -2.69 -0.98
N LEU A 110 3.19 -3.31 -0.77
CA LEU A 110 2.23 -2.82 0.23
C LEU A 110 2.83 -2.85 1.65
N LEU A 111 3.45 -3.97 2.03
CA LEU A 111 4.13 -4.10 3.32
C LEU A 111 5.28 -3.08 3.47
N ALA A 112 6.06 -2.84 2.40
CA ALA A 112 7.10 -1.82 2.40
C ALA A 112 6.53 -0.42 2.71
N LEU A 113 5.40 -0.07 2.10
CA LEU A 113 4.76 1.22 2.29
C LEU A 113 4.19 1.37 3.72
N GLU A 114 3.62 0.30 4.29
CA GLU A 114 3.19 0.26 5.70
C GLU A 114 4.37 0.53 6.65
N ARG A 115 5.51 -0.13 6.42
CA ARG A 115 6.70 0.06 7.25
C ARG A 115 7.33 1.44 7.10
N GLN A 116 7.30 2.01 5.89
CA GLN A 116 7.73 3.38 5.66
C GLN A 116 6.83 4.41 6.33
N ALA A 117 5.51 4.18 6.33
CA ALA A 117 4.55 5.02 7.05
C ALA A 117 4.80 4.96 8.56
N GLU A 118 4.98 3.75 9.12
CA GLU A 118 5.33 3.54 10.53
C GLU A 118 6.63 4.24 10.90
N ALA A 119 7.70 4.05 10.12
CA ALA A 119 9.00 4.68 10.34
C ALA A 119 8.94 6.21 10.27
N ALA A 120 8.09 6.76 9.41
CA ALA A 120 7.87 8.20 9.26
C ALA A 120 6.82 8.77 10.24
N GLY A 121 6.19 7.94 11.08
CA GLY A 121 5.11 8.35 11.98
C GLY A 121 3.86 8.86 11.26
N ARG A 122 3.61 8.39 10.03
CA ARG A 122 2.44 8.75 9.22
C ARG A 122 1.33 7.72 9.40
N ASN A 123 0.09 8.20 9.51
CA ASN A 123 -1.10 7.34 9.45
C ASN A 123 -1.48 6.96 8.00
N GLU A 124 -1.01 7.75 7.05
CA GLU A 124 -1.20 7.54 5.62
C GLU A 124 -0.15 6.56 5.09
N VAL A 125 -0.61 5.41 4.59
CA VAL A 125 0.22 4.36 3.99
C VAL A 125 0.50 4.69 2.52
N MET A 126 -0.53 5.06 1.75
CA MET A 126 -0.38 5.51 0.35
C MET A 126 -0.49 7.03 0.21
N PRO A 127 0.34 7.71 -0.60
CA PRO A 127 0.11 9.11 -0.94
C PRO A 127 -1.29 9.35 -1.52
N GLY A 128 -2.05 10.26 -0.93
CA GLY A 128 -3.45 10.53 -1.27
C GLY A 128 -4.46 9.61 -0.56
N GLU A 129 -4.02 8.74 0.34
CA GLU A 129 -4.92 8.00 1.22
C GLU A 129 -5.53 8.99 2.21
N SER A 130 -6.77 9.34 1.94
CA SER A 130 -7.63 9.91 2.97
C SER A 130 -7.81 8.79 4.00
N GLY A 131 -7.51 9.05 5.29
CA GLY A 131 -7.71 8.05 6.35
C GLY A 131 -9.10 7.38 6.24
N PRO A 132 -9.28 6.19 6.83
CA PRO A 132 -10.48 5.36 6.59
C PRO A 132 -11.71 6.25 6.68
N ALA A 133 -12.41 6.44 5.55
CA ALA A 133 -13.55 7.34 5.47
C ALA A 133 -14.44 7.04 6.69
N THR A 134 -14.65 8.04 7.56
CA THR A 134 -15.26 7.88 8.87
C THR A 134 -16.48 6.98 8.75
N ARG A 135 -16.34 5.71 9.15
CA ARG A 135 -17.40 4.73 8.99
C ARG A 135 -18.37 4.88 10.14
N LEU A 136 -19.60 5.27 9.84
CA LEU A 136 -20.66 5.45 10.81
C LEU A 136 -21.61 4.25 10.75
N ALA A 137 -21.79 3.57 11.88
CA ALA A 137 -22.84 2.57 12.02
C ALA A 137 -24.13 3.20 12.56
N VAL A 138 -25.23 3.11 11.82
CA VAL A 138 -26.56 3.59 12.26
C VAL A 138 -27.40 2.41 12.71
N VAL A 139 -27.93 2.49 13.94
CA VAL A 139 -28.67 1.41 14.58
C VAL A 139 -30.10 1.88 14.92
N PRO A 140 -31.11 1.57 14.07
CA PRO A 140 -32.51 1.77 14.42
C PRO A 140 -32.90 0.76 15.52
N PHE A 141 -33.09 1.24 16.75
CA PHE A 141 -33.40 0.41 17.90
C PHE A 141 -34.87 0.50 18.28
N ARG A 142 -35.62 -0.60 18.11
CA ARG A 142 -37.08 -0.66 18.36
C ARG A 142 -37.89 0.36 17.55
N VAL A 143 -37.36 0.76 16.40
CA VAL A 143 -38.01 1.62 15.40
C VAL A 143 -37.83 0.96 14.03
N PRO A 144 -38.71 1.21 13.05
CA PRO A 144 -38.51 0.70 11.70
C PRO A 144 -37.28 1.35 11.07
N ALA A 145 -36.50 0.59 10.29
CA ALA A 145 -35.32 1.11 9.59
C ALA A 145 -35.66 2.30 8.68
N SER A 146 -36.89 2.34 8.14
CA SER A 146 -37.39 3.46 7.34
C SER A 146 -37.33 4.82 8.06
N ALA A 147 -37.34 4.85 9.40
CA ALA A 147 -37.25 6.07 10.19
C ALA A 147 -35.89 6.78 10.07
N VAL A 148 -34.82 6.07 9.70
CA VAL A 148 -33.46 6.63 9.58
C VAL A 148 -32.94 6.68 8.14
N LEU A 149 -33.67 6.13 7.16
CA LEU A 149 -33.21 6.06 5.77
C LEU A 149 -32.91 7.42 5.14
N GLY A 150 -33.70 8.45 5.48
CA GLY A 150 -33.45 9.82 5.00
C GLY A 150 -32.09 10.35 5.46
N LEU A 151 -31.81 10.27 6.76
CA LEU A 151 -30.52 10.67 7.34
C LEU A 151 -29.36 9.85 6.75
N VAL A 152 -29.53 8.53 6.60
CA VAL A 152 -28.51 7.66 6.00
C VAL A 152 -28.19 8.05 4.56
N ARG A 153 -29.22 8.36 3.75
CA ARG A 153 -29.02 8.87 2.38
C ARG A 153 -28.25 10.18 2.42
N ASP A 154 -28.71 11.16 3.20
CA ASP A 154 -28.13 12.51 3.22
C ASP A 154 -26.66 12.48 3.67
N LEU A 155 -26.30 11.61 4.62
CA LEU A 155 -24.91 11.44 5.05
C LEU A 155 -24.03 10.76 3.98
N ARG A 156 -24.58 9.79 3.24
CA ARG A 156 -23.85 9.14 2.13
C ARG A 156 -23.63 10.08 0.94
N GLU A 157 -24.56 11.00 0.69
CA GLU A 157 -24.42 12.03 -0.36
C GLU A 157 -23.24 12.99 -0.08
N GLU A 158 -22.83 13.12 1.18
CA GLU A 158 -21.68 13.92 1.63
C GLU A 158 -20.36 13.11 1.64
N GLY A 159 -20.39 11.87 1.15
CA GLY A 159 -19.21 11.01 1.03
C GLY A 159 -18.87 10.18 2.28
N LEU A 160 -19.72 10.17 3.31
CA LEU A 160 -19.53 9.29 4.47
C LEU A 160 -19.83 7.83 4.12
N VAL A 161 -19.03 6.93 4.68
CA VAL A 161 -19.32 5.50 4.68
C VAL A 161 -20.30 5.20 5.82
N VAL A 162 -21.58 5.10 5.50
CA VAL A 162 -22.63 4.82 6.49
C VAL A 162 -23.16 3.40 6.33
N ASP A 163 -23.03 2.58 7.37
CA ASP A 163 -23.55 1.22 7.45
C ASP A 163 -24.82 1.18 8.32
N LEU A 164 -25.90 0.57 7.81
CA LEU A 164 -27.19 0.50 8.49
C LEU A 164 -27.41 -0.90 9.09
N GLU A 165 -27.73 -0.97 10.38
CA GLU A 165 -28.13 -2.21 11.03
C GLU A 165 -29.54 -2.60 10.56
N MET A 166 -29.66 -3.75 9.88
CA MET A 166 -30.91 -4.23 9.29
C MET A 166 -31.44 -5.52 9.94
N LYS A 167 -30.67 -6.15 10.85
CA LYS A 167 -31.02 -7.45 11.44
C LYS A 167 -31.80 -7.33 12.75
N GLY A 168 -32.11 -6.12 13.21
CA GLY A 168 -32.87 -5.87 14.44
C GLY A 168 -32.11 -6.37 15.67
N ARG A 169 -30.79 -6.24 15.67
CA ARG A 169 -29.93 -6.77 16.74
C ARG A 169 -30.22 -6.08 18.08
N ALA A 170 -30.07 -6.83 19.17
CA ALA A 170 -29.99 -6.24 20.50
C ALA A 170 -28.76 -5.31 20.58
N ILE A 171 -28.86 -4.24 21.38
CA ILE A 171 -27.89 -3.14 21.41
C ILE A 171 -26.43 -3.59 21.59
N GLY A 172 -26.17 -4.54 22.50
CA GLY A 172 -24.81 -5.08 22.72
C GLY A 172 -24.25 -5.79 21.49
N LYS A 173 -25.08 -6.54 20.76
CA LYS A 173 -24.68 -7.19 19.50
C LYS A 173 -24.53 -6.20 18.36
N ALA A 174 -25.27 -5.09 18.38
CA ALA A 174 -25.12 -4.01 17.41
C ALA A 174 -23.77 -3.29 17.59
N PHE A 175 -23.33 -3.04 18.82
CA PHE A 175 -21.99 -2.50 19.08
C PHE A 175 -20.87 -3.44 18.62
N GLY A 176 -20.95 -4.73 18.95
CA GLY A 176 -19.95 -5.70 18.46
C GLY A 176 -19.94 -5.86 16.94
N TRP A 177 -21.09 -5.68 16.28
CA TRP A 177 -21.13 -5.61 14.82
C TRP A 177 -20.48 -4.34 14.27
N ALA A 178 -20.77 -3.17 14.85
CA ALA A 178 -20.20 -1.90 14.42
C ALA A 178 -18.66 -1.91 14.54
N ASP A 179 -18.16 -2.44 15.66
CA ASP A 179 -16.74 -2.66 15.89
C ASP A 179 -16.14 -3.62 14.84
N GLY A 180 -16.81 -4.75 14.59
CA GLY A 180 -16.34 -5.76 13.62
C GLY A 180 -16.34 -5.31 12.15
N ILE A 181 -17.07 -4.24 11.79
CA ILE A 181 -16.98 -3.62 10.46
C ILE A 181 -16.02 -2.42 10.43
N GLY A 182 -15.32 -2.12 11.53
CA GLY A 182 -14.40 -0.99 11.65
C GLY A 182 -15.11 0.37 11.63
N ALA A 183 -16.32 0.47 12.19
CA ALA A 183 -16.96 1.77 12.38
C ALA A 183 -16.22 2.58 13.45
N SER A 184 -15.99 3.86 13.22
CA SER A 184 -15.43 4.75 14.25
C SER A 184 -16.49 5.23 15.23
N HIS A 185 -17.73 5.34 14.76
CA HIS A 185 -18.86 5.83 15.54
C HIS A 185 -20.12 4.99 15.34
N VAL A 186 -20.99 4.99 16.35
CA VAL A 186 -22.31 4.36 16.31
C VAL A 186 -23.37 5.37 16.68
N LEU A 187 -24.35 5.58 15.80
CA LEU A 187 -25.54 6.37 16.06
C LEU A 187 -26.71 5.43 16.35
N VAL A 188 -27.16 5.39 17.60
CA VAL A 188 -28.34 4.60 17.99
C VAL A 188 -29.56 5.51 17.97
N VAL A 189 -30.62 5.10 17.25
CA VAL A 189 -31.85 5.87 17.12
C VAL A 189 -33.03 5.03 17.61
N GLY A 190 -33.62 5.42 18.73
CA GLY A 190 -34.81 4.82 19.31
C GLY A 190 -36.05 5.72 19.27
N PRO A 191 -37.18 5.27 19.84
CA PRO A 191 -38.45 6.00 19.76
C PRO A 191 -38.38 7.42 20.36
N ARG A 192 -37.75 7.56 21.53
CA ARG A 192 -37.58 8.87 22.21
C ARG A 192 -36.66 9.82 21.45
N ASP A 193 -35.73 9.26 20.68
CA ASP A 193 -34.77 10.04 19.91
C ASP A 193 -35.46 10.66 18.69
N LEU A 194 -36.36 9.90 18.06
CA LEU A 194 -37.22 10.40 16.98
C LEU A 194 -38.20 11.46 17.47
N GLU A 195 -38.77 11.30 18.67
CA GLU A 195 -39.67 12.30 19.28
C GLU A 195 -38.94 13.61 19.63
N SER A 196 -37.71 13.53 20.13
CA SER A 196 -36.93 14.69 20.54
C SER A 196 -36.12 15.32 19.40
N GLY A 197 -35.95 14.61 18.28
CA GLY A 197 -35.09 15.01 17.18
C GLY A 197 -33.60 14.93 17.52
N GLN A 198 -33.22 14.24 18.59
CA GLN A 198 -31.84 14.09 19.05
C GLN A 198 -31.54 12.63 19.40
N ALA A 199 -30.34 12.16 19.06
CA ALA A 199 -29.84 10.83 19.39
C ALA A 199 -28.44 10.90 19.99
N ASN A 200 -27.93 9.79 20.52
CA ASN A 200 -26.56 9.70 21.00
C ASN A 200 -25.66 9.08 19.93
N LEU A 201 -24.61 9.83 19.58
CA LEU A 201 -23.48 9.35 18.80
C LEU A 201 -22.42 8.85 19.77
N LYS A 202 -22.02 7.59 19.64
CA LYS A 202 -20.99 6.97 20.47
C LYS A 202 -19.70 6.79 19.68
N ARG A 203 -18.59 7.31 20.18
CA ARG A 203 -17.24 7.04 19.68
C ARG A 203 -16.80 5.66 20.17
N LEU A 204 -16.38 4.77 19.28
CA LEU A 204 -16.03 3.39 19.65
C LEU A 204 -14.65 3.26 20.32
N SER A 205 -13.73 4.19 20.05
CA SER A 205 -12.36 4.17 20.59
C SER A 205 -12.29 4.29 22.11
N ASP A 206 -13.13 5.13 22.71
CA ASP A 206 -13.13 5.44 24.15
C ASP A 206 -14.51 5.26 24.79
N GLY A 207 -15.56 5.05 24.00
CA GLY A 207 -16.93 4.90 24.46
C GLY A 207 -17.64 6.21 24.80
N GLU A 208 -17.03 7.37 24.52
CA GLU A 208 -17.64 8.68 24.73
C GLU A 208 -18.95 8.79 23.94
N GLN A 209 -19.95 9.41 24.57
CA GLN A 209 -21.26 9.64 23.96
C GLN A 209 -21.55 11.13 23.92
N MET A 210 -21.97 11.60 22.75
CA MET A 210 -22.37 12.98 22.54
C MET A 210 -23.80 13.04 21.96
N PRO A 211 -24.65 13.94 22.49
CA PRO A 211 -25.96 14.17 21.91
C PRO A 211 -25.79 14.89 20.57
N VAL A 212 -26.53 14.43 19.57
CA VAL A 212 -26.53 15.00 18.22
C VAL A 212 -27.94 15.10 17.67
N ALA A 213 -28.25 16.21 17.00
CA ALA A 213 -29.53 16.34 16.31
C ALA A 213 -29.61 15.35 15.14
N LEU A 214 -30.80 14.81 14.88
CA LEU A 214 -31.06 13.86 13.79
C LEU A 214 -31.16 14.56 12.42
N ASN A 215 -30.14 15.34 12.08
CA ASN A 215 -29.96 15.95 10.77
C ASN A 215 -28.51 15.78 10.31
N ARG A 216 -28.29 15.90 9.00
CA ARG A 216 -27.00 15.72 8.36
C ARG A 216 -25.93 16.65 8.95
N GLU A 217 -26.25 17.93 9.09
CA GLU A 217 -25.28 18.97 9.47
C GLU A 217 -24.71 18.72 10.87
N ALA A 218 -25.57 18.37 11.83
CA ALA A 218 -25.16 18.07 13.20
C ALA A 218 -24.33 16.79 13.30
N VAL A 219 -24.71 15.74 12.55
CA VAL A 219 -23.95 14.47 12.54
C VAL A 219 -22.58 14.66 11.93
N LEU A 220 -22.45 15.39 10.82
CA LEU A 220 -21.15 15.70 10.22
C LEU A 220 -20.25 16.47 11.19
N ALA A 221 -20.78 17.52 11.83
CA ALA A 221 -20.02 18.32 12.78
C ALA A 221 -19.48 17.47 13.96
N ALA A 222 -20.31 16.57 14.49
CA ALA A 222 -19.94 15.68 15.59
C ALA A 222 -18.91 14.62 15.20
N LEU A 223 -18.87 14.19 13.93
CA LEU A 223 -17.87 13.23 13.44
C LEU A 223 -16.48 13.86 13.22
N THR A 224 -16.43 15.19 13.11
CA THR A 224 -15.19 15.95 12.89
C THR A 224 -14.59 16.54 14.18
N SER A 225 -15.25 16.36 15.33
CA SER A 225 -14.84 16.87 16.65
C SER A 225 -14.18 15.82 17.54
#